data_AF-A0A7G9QLR6-F1
#
_entry.id   AF-A0A7G9QLR6-F1
#
_cell.length_a   1.000
_cell.length_b   1.000
_cell.length_c   1.000
_cell.angle_alpha   90.00
_cell.angle_beta   90.00
_cell.angle_gamma   90.00
#
_symmetry.space_group_name_H-M   'P 1'
#
loop_
_entity.id
_entity.type
_entity.pdbx_description
1 polymer ?
#
loop_
_entity_poly.entity_id
_entity_poly.type
_entity_poly.pdbx_seq_one_letter_code
_entity_poly.pdbx_strand_id
1 'polypeptide(L)'
;MSLHYGAIVEMAVRRKSVNISEISRRMHVNRRSIYNWFQKDFLSIEIICEIGYIIDHDFSKDFPDEFALDGFANPHHSMGYKGSTNAEQDYSVRFWMNKYIALLEKYNNLLMDYARETQAKDGTDPP
;
A
#
# COMPACT_ATOMS: atom_id res chain seq x y z
N MET A 1 21.22 -7.85 1.03
CA MET A 1 20.33 -9.04 1.03
C MET A 1 18.97 -8.55 0.57
N SER A 2 18.39 -9.13 -0.48
CA SER A 2 17.03 -8.78 -0.90
C SER A 2 16.04 -9.31 0.14
N LEU A 3 15.28 -8.41 0.75
CA LEU A 3 14.22 -8.81 1.68
C LEU A 3 13.08 -9.39 0.85
N HIS A 4 12.68 -10.64 1.11
CA HIS A 4 11.60 -11.31 0.39
C HIS A 4 10.28 -11.17 1.17
N TYR A 5 9.44 -10.22 0.77
CA TYR A 5 8.27 -9.79 1.55
C TYR A 5 7.24 -10.90 1.66
N GLY A 6 6.99 -11.62 0.56
CA GLY A 6 6.06 -12.75 0.53
C GLY A 6 6.38 -13.83 1.57
N ALA A 7 7.65 -14.19 1.71
CA ALA A 7 8.12 -15.18 2.66
C ALA A 7 7.93 -14.74 4.13
N ILE A 8 8.15 -13.46 4.43
CA ILE A 8 7.94 -12.90 5.77
C ILE A 8 6.45 -12.97 6.13
N VAL A 9 5.58 -12.56 5.22
CA VAL A 9 4.12 -12.64 5.42
C VAL A 9 3.67 -14.08 5.59
N GLU A 10 4.18 -15.01 4.77
CA GLU A 10 3.88 -16.43 4.89
C GLU A 10 4.26 -16.97 6.28
N MET A 11 5.46 -16.62 6.76
CA MET A 11 5.91 -17.03 8.09
C MET A 11 4.98 -16.50 9.20
N ALA A 12 4.52 -15.25 9.10
CA ALA A 12 3.60 -14.67 10.07
C ALA A 12 2.23 -15.39 10.06
N VAL A 13 1.68 -15.63 8.86
CA VAL A 13 0.43 -16.38 8.67
C VAL A 13 0.53 -17.78 9.28
N ARG A 14 1.64 -18.48 9.02
CA ARG A 14 1.88 -19.83 9.56
C ARG A 14 2.04 -19.83 11.08
N ARG A 15 2.73 -18.83 11.66
CA ARG A 15 2.89 -18.70 13.12
C ARG A 15 1.55 -18.49 13.83
N LYS A 16 0.65 -17.71 13.25
CA LYS A 16 -0.70 -17.44 13.80
C LYS A 16 -1.69 -18.58 13.56
N SER A 17 -1.30 -19.63 12.83
CA SER A 17 -2.14 -20.80 12.51
C SER A 17 -3.48 -20.45 11.85
N VAL A 18 -3.50 -19.35 11.08
CA VAL A 18 -4.70 -18.92 10.34
C VAL A 18 -4.82 -19.72 9.04
N ASN A 19 -6.02 -20.22 8.74
CA ASN A 19 -6.27 -20.96 7.52
C ASN A 19 -6.25 -20.01 6.31
N ILE A 20 -5.49 -20.37 5.26
CA ILE A 20 -5.43 -19.62 4.00
C ILE A 20 -6.81 -19.46 3.34
N SER A 21 -7.70 -20.42 3.58
CA SER A 21 -9.10 -20.33 3.13
C SER A 21 -9.87 -19.20 3.82
N GLU A 22 -9.52 -18.86 5.06
CA GLU A 22 -10.12 -17.72 5.77
C GLU A 22 -9.62 -16.39 5.21
N ILE A 23 -8.30 -16.28 4.97
CA ILE A 23 -7.69 -15.12 4.35
C ILE A 23 -8.30 -14.88 2.96
N SER A 24 -8.43 -15.94 2.17
CA SER A 24 -9.06 -15.91 0.83
C SER A 24 -10.48 -15.36 0.87
N ARG A 25 -11.29 -15.76 1.86
CA ARG A 25 -12.66 -15.26 2.01
C ARG A 25 -12.69 -13.79 2.40
N ARG A 26 -11.90 -13.37 3.38
CA ARG A 26 -11.90 -12.00 3.89
C ARG A 26 -11.34 -10.98 2.89
N MET A 27 -10.33 -11.37 2.13
CA MET A 27 -9.74 -10.53 1.08
C MET A 27 -10.46 -10.61 -0.26
N HIS A 28 -11.49 -11.45 -0.39
CA HIS A 28 -12.21 -11.68 -1.65
C HIS A 28 -11.31 -12.10 -2.85
N VAL A 29 -10.22 -12.82 -2.57
CA VAL A 29 -9.30 -13.34 -3.59
C VAL A 29 -9.27 -14.86 -3.58
N ASN A 30 -8.87 -15.46 -4.70
CA ASN A 30 -8.69 -16.91 -4.75
C ASN A 30 -7.44 -17.35 -3.93
N ARG A 31 -7.47 -18.59 -3.40
CA ARG A 31 -6.36 -19.15 -2.61
C ARG A 31 -5.03 -19.17 -3.37
N ARG A 32 -5.05 -19.38 -4.70
CA ARG A 32 -3.84 -19.37 -5.54
C ARG A 32 -3.17 -17.99 -5.54
N SER A 33 -3.91 -16.90 -5.52
CA SER A 33 -3.37 -15.54 -5.42
C SER A 33 -2.55 -15.37 -4.15
N ILE A 34 -3.03 -15.89 -3.01
CA ILE A 34 -2.32 -15.82 -1.73
C ILE A 34 -1.00 -16.61 -1.81
N TYR A 35 -1.02 -17.83 -2.35
CA TYR A 35 0.20 -18.60 -2.55
C TYR A 35 1.19 -17.87 -3.48
N ASN A 36 0.69 -17.25 -4.55
CA ASN A 36 1.52 -16.48 -5.46
C ASN A 36 2.15 -15.26 -4.77
N TRP A 37 1.42 -14.58 -3.87
CA TRP A 37 1.96 -13.47 -3.09
C TRP A 37 3.10 -13.90 -2.16
N PHE A 38 3.01 -15.09 -1.57
CA PHE A 38 4.07 -15.63 -0.73
C PHE A 38 5.37 -15.87 -1.49
N GLN A 39 5.32 -16.06 -2.81
CA GLN A 39 6.49 -16.25 -3.67
C GLN A 39 7.03 -14.95 -4.29
N LYS A 40 6.45 -13.79 -3.95
CA LYS A 40 6.93 -12.49 -4.46
C LYS A 40 7.97 -11.88 -3.54
N ASP A 41 9.10 -11.49 -4.13
CA ASP A 41 10.13 -10.72 -3.44
C ASP A 41 9.58 -9.39 -2.91
N PHE A 42 8.78 -8.70 -3.73
CA PHE A 42 8.09 -7.47 -3.36
C PHE A 42 6.57 -7.65 -3.35
N LEU A 43 5.96 -7.28 -2.23
CA LEU A 43 4.52 -7.30 -2.02
C LEU A 43 4.07 -5.92 -1.56
N SER A 44 2.94 -5.42 -2.06
CA SER A 44 2.47 -4.08 -1.68
C SER A 44 2.16 -4.01 -0.18
N ILE A 45 2.49 -2.88 0.44
CA ILE A 45 2.22 -2.64 1.87
C ILE A 45 0.72 -2.79 2.18
N GLU A 46 -0.16 -2.44 1.24
CA GLU A 46 -1.61 -2.64 1.35
C GLU A 46 -1.97 -4.11 1.63
N ILE A 47 -1.46 -5.03 0.81
CA ILE A 47 -1.72 -6.47 0.96
C ILE A 47 -1.13 -6.97 2.28
N ILE A 48 0.06 -6.51 2.64
CA ILE A 48 0.73 -6.86 3.90
C ILE A 48 -0.13 -6.43 5.10
N CYS A 49 -0.63 -5.19 5.09
CA CYS A 49 -1.48 -4.64 6.15
C CYS A 49 -2.82 -5.38 6.26
N GLU A 50 -3.46 -5.68 5.12
CA GLU A 50 -4.74 -6.38 5.10
C GLU A 50 -4.60 -7.81 5.63
N ILE A 51 -3.55 -8.53 5.20
CA ILE A 51 -3.22 -9.85 5.77
C ILE A 51 -2.91 -9.72 7.27
N GLY A 52 -2.13 -8.70 7.66
CA GLY A 52 -1.80 -8.40 9.06
C GLY A 52 -3.04 -8.22 9.92
N TYR A 53 -4.03 -7.47 9.43
CA TYR A 53 -5.31 -7.29 10.10
C TYR A 53 -6.07 -8.61 10.26
N ILE A 54 -6.11 -9.45 9.21
CA ILE A 54 -6.80 -10.74 9.24
C ILE A 54 -6.17 -11.71 10.26
N ILE A 55 -4.85 -11.68 10.41
CA ILE A 55 -4.10 -12.59 11.29
C ILE A 55 -3.73 -11.96 12.65
N ASP A 56 -4.21 -10.74 12.92
CA ASP A 56 -3.87 -9.95 14.10
C ASP A 56 -2.35 -9.85 14.34
N HIS A 57 -1.63 -9.43 13.29
CA HIS A 57 -0.19 -9.25 13.27
C HIS A 57 0.20 -7.86 12.75
N ASP A 58 1.11 -7.22 13.48
CA ASP A 58 1.65 -5.92 13.16
C ASP A 58 2.97 -6.08 12.39
N PHE A 59 2.93 -5.79 11.09
CA PHE A 59 4.06 -5.91 10.18
C PHE A 59 5.00 -4.70 10.19
N SER A 60 4.70 -3.62 10.93
CA SER A 60 5.59 -2.45 11.01
C SER A 60 6.97 -2.77 11.59
N LYS A 61 7.05 -3.82 12.41
CA LYS A 61 8.31 -4.32 12.98
C LYS A 61 9.11 -5.18 12.01
N ASP A 62 8.42 -5.82 11.06
CA ASP A 62 9.04 -6.67 10.05
C ASP A 62 9.53 -5.86 8.83
N PHE A 63 8.91 -4.70 8.58
CA PHE A 63 9.21 -3.80 7.46
C PHE A 63 9.37 -2.33 7.91
N PRO A 64 10.33 -2.03 8.80
CA PRO A 64 10.45 -0.69 9.38
C PRO A 64 10.74 0.41 8.35
N ASP A 65 11.55 0.12 7.33
CA ASP A 65 11.97 1.09 6.32
C ASP A 65 10.82 1.43 5.36
N GLU A 66 10.04 0.42 4.99
CA GLU A 66 8.89 0.52 4.09
C GLU A 66 7.75 1.34 4.73
N PHE A 67 7.47 1.10 6.01
CA PHE A 67 6.47 1.87 6.74
C PHE A 67 6.96 3.29 7.09
N ALA A 68 8.27 3.52 7.19
CA ALA A 68 8.85 4.86 7.34
C ALA A 68 8.76 5.69 6.04
N LEU A 69 8.95 5.06 4.87
CA LEU A 69 8.91 5.70 3.56
C LEU A 69 7.50 6.13 3.13
N ASP A 70 6.48 5.33 3.41
CA ASP A 70 5.09 5.60 3.03
C ASP A 70 4.37 6.60 3.97
N GLY A 71 5.06 7.17 4.96
CA GLY A 71 4.45 8.13 5.89
C GLY A 71 3.48 7.50 6.90
N PHE A 72 3.51 6.17 7.08
CA PHE A 72 2.74 5.44 8.09
C PHE A 72 3.24 5.67 9.53
N ALA A 73 4.17 6.60 9.75
CA ALA A 73 4.65 7.05 11.06
C ALA A 73 3.58 7.83 11.86
N ASN A 74 2.30 7.49 11.72
CA ASN A 74 1.23 8.02 12.55
C ASN A 74 0.92 7.00 13.66
N PRO A 75 1.09 7.35 14.96
CA PRO A 75 0.90 6.44 16.09
C PRO A 75 -0.52 5.87 16.24
N HIS A 76 -1.47 6.35 15.42
CA HIS A 76 -2.88 5.97 15.47
C HIS A 76 -3.22 4.68 14.71
N HIS A 77 -2.26 4.07 14.01
CA HIS A 77 -2.39 2.70 13.48
C HIS A 77 -2.12 1.62 14.54
N SER A 78 -1.92 2.02 15.80
CA SER A 78 -1.97 1.10 16.94
C SER A 78 -3.42 0.63 17.14
N MET A 79 -3.66 -0.61 16.73
CA MET A 79 -4.47 -1.58 17.46
C MET A 79 -5.73 -0.99 18.13
N GLY A 80 -6.78 -0.77 17.35
CA GLY A 80 -8.11 -0.56 17.92
C GLY A 80 -9.08 0.19 17.03
N TYR A 81 -9.74 -0.51 16.11
CA TYR A 81 -11.08 -0.09 15.72
C TYR A 81 -12.03 -1.29 15.73
N LYS A 82 -12.73 -1.40 16.86
CA LYS A 82 -13.92 -2.22 17.03
C LYS A 82 -14.99 -1.77 16.03
N GLY A 83 -15.44 -2.71 15.21
CA GLY A 83 -16.83 -2.80 14.73
C GLY A 83 -17.29 -1.75 13.72
N SER A 84 -17.52 -2.18 12.48
CA SER A 84 -18.77 -1.99 11.71
C SER A 84 -18.46 -2.17 10.23
N THR A 85 -19.26 -3.01 9.56
CA THR A 85 -19.10 -3.50 8.18
C THR A 85 -19.15 -2.41 7.07
N ASN A 86 -19.21 -1.13 7.43
CA ASN A 86 -19.13 0.01 6.52
C ASN A 86 -17.76 0.70 6.49
N ALA A 87 -16.91 0.49 7.52
CA ALA A 87 -15.61 1.17 7.62
C ALA A 87 -14.57 0.63 6.61
N GLU A 88 -14.68 -0.65 6.21
CA GLU A 88 -13.78 -1.29 5.25
C GLU A 88 -14.00 -0.75 3.82
N GLN A 89 -15.26 -0.51 3.43
CA GLN A 89 -15.57 0.16 2.15
C GLN A 89 -15.11 1.61 2.16
N ASP A 90 -15.33 2.34 3.26
CA ASP A 90 -14.93 3.75 3.38
C ASP A 90 -13.40 3.90 3.34
N TYR A 91 -12.66 2.95 3.93
CA TYR A 91 -11.20 2.92 3.88
C TYR A 91 -10.69 2.64 2.46
N SER A 92 -11.27 1.65 1.79
CA SER A 92 -10.94 1.33 0.38
C SER A 92 -11.22 2.53 -0.53
N VAL A 93 -12.37 3.19 -0.37
CA VAL A 93 -12.76 4.36 -1.17
C VAL A 93 -11.81 5.55 -0.93
N ARG A 94 -11.51 5.89 0.33
CA ARG A 94 -10.57 6.97 0.66
C ARG A 94 -9.17 6.69 0.14
N PHE A 95 -8.74 5.43 0.18
CA PHE A 95 -7.45 5.00 -0.35
C PHE A 95 -7.35 5.22 -1.86
N TRP A 96 -8.33 4.74 -2.64
CA TRP A 96 -8.37 4.94 -4.09
C TRP A 96 -8.53 6.41 -4.47
N MET A 97 -9.31 7.17 -3.69
CA MET A 97 -9.44 8.62 -3.86
C MET A 97 -8.08 9.31 -3.71
N ASN A 98 -7.30 8.97 -2.67
CA ASN A 98 -5.98 9.56 -2.46
C ASN A 98 -4.98 9.18 -3.57
N LYS A 99 -5.00 7.93 -4.05
CA LYS A 99 -4.19 7.51 -5.22
C LYS A 99 -4.56 8.30 -6.47
N TYR A 100 -5.84 8.52 -6.71
CA TYR A 100 -6.34 9.30 -7.83
C TYR A 100 -5.92 10.77 -7.73
N ILE A 101 -6.05 11.39 -6.55
CA ILE A 101 -5.58 12.75 -6.30
C ILE A 101 -4.08 12.87 -6.57
N ALA A 102 -3.26 11.97 -6.01
CA ALA A 102 -1.81 12.00 -6.21
C ALA A 102 -1.41 11.84 -7.70
N LEU A 103 -2.17 11.05 -8.46
CA LEU A 103 -1.96 10.92 -9.90
C LEU A 103 -2.27 12.23 -10.64
N LEU A 104 -3.39 12.87 -10.30
CA LEU A 104 -3.78 14.16 -10.88
C LEU A 104 -2.77 15.26 -10.54
N GLU A 105 -2.28 15.30 -9.31
CA GLU A 105 -1.25 16.25 -8.88
C GLU A 105 0.05 16.06 -9.67
N LYS A 106 0.51 14.81 -9.84
CA LYS A 106 1.68 14.51 -10.68
C LYS A 106 1.47 14.95 -12.13
N TYR A 107 0.30 14.71 -12.70
CA TYR A 107 -0.03 15.14 -14.06
C TYR A 107 -0.05 16.67 -14.19
N ASN A 108 -0.69 17.36 -13.24
CA ASN A 108 -0.70 18.82 -13.21
C ASN A 108 0.71 19.40 -13.08
N ASN A 109 1.56 18.80 -12.25
CA ASN A 109 2.95 19.22 -12.13
C ASN A 109 3.70 19.07 -13.46
N LEU A 110 3.53 17.95 -14.17
CA LEU A 110 4.12 17.75 -15.49
C LEU A 110 3.64 18.80 -16.51
N LEU A 111 2.33 19.12 -16.51
CA LEU A 111 1.79 20.17 -17.37
C LEU A 111 2.37 21.55 -17.04
N MET A 112 2.51 21.86 -15.75
CA MET A 112 3.09 23.12 -15.30
C MET A 112 4.57 23.23 -15.67
N ASP A 113 5.32 22.13 -15.59
CA ASP A 113 6.72 22.10 -15.99
C ASP A 113 6.85 22.27 -17.51
N TYR A 114 6.00 21.61 -18.30
CA TYR A 114 5.96 21.81 -19.75
C TYR A 114 5.61 23.26 -20.14
N ALA A 115 4.64 23.88 -19.44
CA ALA A 115 4.26 25.27 -19.69
C ALA A 115 5.38 26.27 -19.32
N ARG A 116 6.19 25.96 -18.30
CA ARG A 116 7.38 26.76 -17.97
C ARG A 116 8.47 26.63 -19.02
N GLU A 117 8.68 25.42 -19.54
CA GLU A 117 9.67 25.15 -20.59
C GLU A 117 9.33 25.85 -21.92
N THR A 118 8.04 25.97 -22.27
CA THR A 118 7.61 26.70 -23.47
C THR A 118 7.75 28.21 -23.32
N GLN A 119 7.43 28.77 -22.14
CA GLN A 119 7.63 30.20 -21.86
C GLN A 119 9.11 30.60 -21.80
N ALA A 120 10.00 29.69 -21.37
CA ALA A 120 11.45 29.95 -21.35
C ALA A 120 12.08 30.01 -22.75
N LYS A 121 11.47 29.40 -23.77
CA LYS A 121 11.98 29.40 -25.15
C LYS A 121 11.56 30.62 -25.97
N ASP A 122 10.49 31.30 -25.57
CA ASP A 122 10.00 32.54 -26.23
C ASP A 122 10.65 33.83 -25.66
N GLY A 123 11.45 33.72 -24.59
CA GLY A 123 12.00 34.86 -23.84
C GLY A 123 13.43 35.29 -24.19
N THR A 124 14.14 34.58 -25.07
CA THR A 124 15.51 34.92 -25.51
C THR A 124 15.56 35.10 -27.02
N ASP A 125 15.07 36.24 -27.48
CA ASP A 125 15.73 37.00 -28.55
C ASP A 125 15.23 38.46 -28.51
N PRO A 126 16.09 39.41 -28.12
CA PRO A 126 16.01 40.77 -28.61
C PRO A 126 17.23 41.09 -29.52
N PRO A 127 17.08 42.12 -30.38
CA PRO A 127 17.74 42.26 -31.68
C PRO A 127 19.23 42.60 -31.66
#